data_AF-A0A0B2VA15-F1
#
_entry.id   AF-A0A0B2VA15-F1
#
_cell.length_a   1.000
_cell.length_b   1.000
_cell.length_c   1.000
_cell.angle_alpha   90.00
_cell.angle_beta   90.00
_cell.angle_gamma   90.00
#
_symmetry.space_group_name_H-M   'P 1'
#
loop_
_entity.id
_entity.type
_entity.pdbx_description
1 polymer ?
#
loop_
_entity_poly.entity_id
_entity_poly.type
_entity_poly.pdbx_seq_one_letter_code
_entity_poly.pdbx_strand_id
1 'polypeptide(L)'
;ELVYRSGAPFTNDKLPRSETNWWLPIPDGKFHATKIRTFNKAKNQYYTTYNIQPTNARSKCARDTVPISALRKCAIEMPLTQLQVCNYMLAWTEGDWSSVEIEGTCDIRAPRIAYSHKAGSY
;
A
#
# COMPACT_ATOMS: atom_id res chain seq x y z
N GLU A 1 -7.40 6.63 -3.14
CA GLU A 1 -6.60 7.88 -3.14
C GLU A 1 -5.63 7.90 -1.96
N LEU A 2 -6.12 7.80 -0.72
CA LEU A 2 -5.32 7.63 0.51
C LEU A 2 -4.14 6.65 0.37
N VAL A 3 -4.39 5.48 -0.19
CA VAL A 3 -3.35 4.45 -0.42
C VAL A 3 -2.20 4.97 -1.28
N TYR A 4 -2.49 5.65 -2.38
CA TYR A 4 -1.44 6.15 -3.27
C TYR A 4 -0.80 7.42 -2.73
N ARG A 5 -1.58 8.30 -2.10
CA ARG A 5 -1.09 9.61 -1.64
C ARG A 5 -0.28 9.54 -0.35
N SER A 6 -0.68 8.67 0.58
CA SER A 6 -0.08 8.58 1.92
C SER A 6 0.47 7.19 2.22
N GLY A 7 -0.25 6.14 1.82
CA GLY A 7 0.20 4.75 2.02
C GLY A 7 1.47 4.41 1.26
N ALA A 8 1.52 4.68 -0.05
CA ALA A 8 2.66 4.33 -0.89
C ALA A 8 3.95 5.02 -0.46
N PRO A 9 3.99 6.33 -0.16
CA PRO A 9 5.17 6.95 0.44
C PRO A 9 5.60 6.24 1.74
N PHE A 10 4.66 6.05 2.66
CA PHE A 10 4.93 5.40 3.95
C PHE A 10 5.53 3.99 3.80
N THR A 11 4.95 3.13 2.95
CA THR A 11 5.43 1.76 2.77
C THR A 11 6.76 1.72 2.02
N ASN A 12 7.00 2.64 1.09
CA ASN A 12 8.26 2.72 0.35
C ASN A 12 9.41 3.27 1.20
N ASP A 13 9.12 4.10 2.21
CA ASP A 13 10.13 4.56 3.17
C ASP A 13 10.61 3.44 4.12
N LYS A 14 9.90 2.30 4.16
CA LYS A 14 10.34 1.08 4.87
C LYS A 14 11.28 0.20 4.05
N LEU A 15 11.49 0.52 2.78
CA LEU A 15 12.39 -0.25 1.90
C LEU A 15 13.85 0.20 2.07
N PRO A 16 14.82 -0.64 1.70
CA PRO A 16 16.22 -0.22 1.64
C PRO A 16 16.39 1.02 0.76
N ARG A 17 17.30 1.92 1.15
CA ARG A 17 17.60 3.14 0.39
C ARG A 17 18.09 2.87 -1.04
N SER A 18 18.57 1.66 -1.31
CA SER A 18 18.98 1.20 -2.64
C SER A 18 17.80 0.88 -3.57
N GLU A 19 16.56 0.84 -3.07
CA GLU A 19 15.40 0.62 -3.95
C GLU A 19 15.11 1.85 -4.80
N THR A 20 15.18 1.65 -6.11
CA THR A 20 15.01 2.68 -7.15
C THR A 20 13.58 2.75 -7.68
N ASN A 21 12.78 1.72 -7.48
CA ASN A 21 11.44 1.60 -8.04
C ASN A 21 10.37 1.72 -6.96
N TRP A 22 9.21 2.24 -7.35
CA TRP A 22 8.05 2.24 -6.48
C TRP A 22 7.55 0.82 -6.23
N TRP A 23 7.31 0.47 -4.97
CA TRP A 23 6.54 -0.71 -4.60
C TRP A 23 5.08 -0.31 -4.36
N LEU A 24 4.18 -0.96 -5.07
CA LEU A 24 2.77 -0.58 -5.14
C LEU A 24 1.86 -1.78 -4.82
N PRO A 25 0.63 -1.55 -4.33
CA PRO A 25 -0.33 -2.61 -4.11
C PRO A 25 -0.54 -3.45 -5.38
N ILE A 26 -0.49 -4.77 -5.23
CA ILE A 26 -0.71 -5.68 -6.36
C ILE A 26 -2.16 -5.56 -6.84
N PRO A 27 -2.40 -5.30 -8.15
CA PRO A 27 -3.73 -5.36 -8.74
C PRO A 27 -4.36 -6.73 -8.44
N ASP A 28 -5.60 -6.77 -7.97
CA ASP A 28 -6.35 -7.97 -7.55
C ASP A 28 -5.98 -8.58 -6.18
N GLY A 29 -4.97 -8.05 -5.49
CA GLY A 29 -4.78 -8.32 -4.07
C GLY A 29 -5.99 -7.80 -3.29
N LYS A 30 -6.72 -8.70 -2.59
CA LYS A 30 -7.84 -8.29 -1.72
C LYS A 30 -7.32 -7.28 -0.70
N PHE A 31 -7.67 -6.03 -0.93
CA PHE A 31 -7.30 -4.93 -0.06
C PHE A 31 -8.25 -4.91 1.13
N HIS A 32 -7.80 -5.45 2.26
CA HIS A 32 -8.56 -5.38 3.50
C HIS A 32 -8.36 -3.99 4.11
N ALA A 33 -9.44 -3.22 4.18
CA ALA A 33 -9.47 -1.94 4.86
C ALA A 33 -10.69 -1.82 5.76
N THR A 34 -10.47 -1.47 7.03
CA THR A 34 -11.54 -1.17 7.98
C THR A 34 -11.58 0.33 8.21
N LYS A 35 -12.74 0.96 7.99
CA LYS A 35 -12.98 2.39 8.23
C LYS A 35 -13.75 2.57 9.53
N ILE A 36 -13.19 3.36 10.45
CA ILE A 36 -13.90 3.90 11.60
C ILE A 36 -14.02 5.41 11.39
N ARG A 37 -15.21 5.97 11.60
CA ARG A 37 -15.49 7.38 11.40
C ARG A 37 -16.22 7.93 12.62
N THR A 38 -15.73 9.02 13.18
CA THR A 38 -16.28 9.66 14.36
C THR A 38 -16.54 11.13 14.06
N PHE A 39 -17.72 11.62 14.42
CA PHE A 39 -18.06 13.03 14.26
C PHE A 39 -17.61 13.84 15.48
N ASN A 40 -16.71 14.79 15.27
CA ASN A 40 -16.33 15.76 16.28
C ASN A 40 -17.28 16.97 16.20
N LYS A 41 -18.24 17.03 17.15
CA LYS A 41 -19.22 18.12 17.23
C LYS A 41 -18.58 19.49 17.46
N ALA A 42 -17.52 19.58 18.26
CA ALA A 42 -16.87 20.85 18.60
C ALA A 42 -16.17 21.48 17.40
N LYS A 43 -15.60 20.65 16.51
CA LYS A 43 -14.94 21.10 15.27
C LYS A 43 -15.86 21.04 14.04
N ASN A 44 -17.09 20.54 14.19
CA ASN A 44 -18.03 20.27 13.11
C ASN A 44 -17.39 19.46 11.95
N GLN A 45 -16.58 18.47 12.29
CA GLN A 45 -15.73 17.73 11.35
C GLN A 45 -15.75 16.23 11.64
N TYR A 46 -15.52 15.43 10.61
CA TYR A 46 -15.34 14.00 10.77
C TYR A 46 -13.86 13.66 10.90
N TYR A 47 -13.55 12.85 11.91
CA TYR A 47 -12.26 12.20 12.05
C TYR A 47 -12.41 10.75 11.61
N THR A 48 -11.51 10.29 10.75
CA THR A 48 -11.59 8.96 10.14
C THR A 48 -10.28 8.22 10.31
N THR A 49 -10.38 6.98 10.77
CA THR A 49 -9.28 6.04 10.85
C THR A 49 -9.50 4.90 9.88
N TYR A 50 -8.47 4.54 9.13
CA TYR A 50 -8.40 3.38 8.26
C TYR A 50 -7.33 2.42 8.78
N ASN A 51 -7.70 1.18 9.06
CA ASN A 51 -6.71 0.10 9.18
C ASN A 51 -6.58 -0.57 7.82
N ILE A 52 -5.36 -0.68 7.29
CA ILE A 52 -5.08 -1.09 5.92
C ILE A 52 -3.98 -2.15 5.88
N GLN A 53 -4.23 -3.23 5.14
CA GLN A 53 -3.30 -4.36 5.01
C GLN A 53 -2.98 -4.66 3.53
N PRO A 54 -2.13 -3.85 2.86
CA PRO A 54 -1.78 -4.10 1.48
C PRO A 54 -0.65 -5.13 1.36
N THR A 55 -0.70 -5.88 0.27
CA THR A 55 0.48 -6.59 -0.24
C THR A 55 0.98 -5.82 -1.46
N ASN A 56 2.19 -5.30 -1.35
CA ASN A 56 2.84 -4.54 -2.41
C ASN A 56 3.87 -5.41 -3.15
N ALA A 57 4.14 -5.05 -4.39
CA ALA A 57 5.26 -5.59 -5.17
C ALA A 57 5.96 -4.46 -5.92
N ARG A 58 7.19 -4.74 -6.34
CA ARG A 58 7.99 -3.83 -7.15
C ARG A 58 7.28 -3.50 -8.46
N SER A 59 7.24 -2.23 -8.82
CA SER A 59 6.68 -1.76 -10.09
C SER A 59 7.76 -1.41 -11.10
N LYS A 60 7.36 -1.24 -12.36
CA LYS A 60 8.23 -0.74 -13.43
C LYS A 60 8.50 0.78 -13.36
N CYS A 61 7.90 1.48 -12.39
CA CYS A 61 8.04 2.92 -12.24
C CYS A 61 9.21 3.28 -11.32
N ALA A 62 10.19 4.00 -11.86
CA ALA A 62 11.30 4.54 -11.09
C ALA A 62 10.84 5.70 -10.19
N ARG A 63 11.41 5.79 -8.97
CA ARG A 63 11.07 6.79 -7.94
C ARG A 63 11.47 8.21 -8.31
N ASP A 64 12.57 8.35 -9.03
CA ASP A 64 13.12 9.63 -9.49
C ASP A 64 12.33 10.24 -10.65
N THR A 65 11.64 9.40 -11.42
CA THR A 65 11.01 9.78 -12.68
C THR A 65 9.49 9.91 -12.54
N VAL A 66 8.87 9.04 -11.74
CA VAL A 66 7.41 8.94 -11.66
C VAL A 66 6.90 9.58 -10.37
N PRO A 67 6.11 10.68 -10.45
CA PRO A 67 5.57 11.32 -9.26
C PRO A 67 4.43 10.51 -8.63
N ILE A 68 4.18 10.75 -7.34
CA ILE A 68 3.13 10.08 -6.55
C ILE A 68 1.75 10.15 -7.24
N SER A 69 1.44 11.28 -7.88
CA SER A 69 0.17 11.50 -8.59
C SER A 69 -0.06 10.55 -9.78
N ALA A 70 1.01 9.96 -10.33
CA ALA A 70 0.96 9.08 -11.50
C ALA A 70 1.02 7.58 -11.16
N LEU A 71 1.24 7.21 -9.88
CA LEU A 71 1.51 5.82 -9.47
C LEU A 71 0.41 4.82 -9.84
N ARG A 72 -0.85 5.27 -9.95
CA ARG A 72 -1.97 4.39 -10.35
C ARG A 72 -1.81 3.79 -11.76
N LYS A 73 -0.96 4.38 -12.60
CA LYS A 73 -0.70 3.92 -13.98
C LYS A 73 0.48 2.95 -14.06
N CYS A 74 1.18 2.72 -12.95
CA CYS A 74 2.37 1.88 -12.92
C CYS A 74 2.00 0.40 -12.95
N ALA A 75 2.62 -0.35 -13.86
CA ALA A 75 2.52 -1.79 -13.90
C ALA A 75 3.46 -2.45 -12.88
N ILE A 76 3.01 -3.52 -12.24
CA ILE A 76 3.83 -4.38 -11.39
C ILE A 76 4.82 -5.17 -12.27
N GLU A 77 6.04 -5.37 -11.75
CA GLU A 77 7.06 -6.21 -12.38
C GLU A 77 6.68 -7.69 -12.21
N MET A 78 6.73 -8.46 -13.30
CA MET A 78 6.38 -9.89 -13.33
C MET A 78 7.55 -10.70 -13.91
N PRO A 79 7.82 -11.92 -13.42
CA PRO A 79 7.12 -12.60 -12.33
C PRO A 79 7.42 -11.96 -10.96
N LEU A 80 6.50 -12.12 -10.00
CA LEU A 80 6.72 -11.66 -8.64
C LEU A 80 7.87 -12.47 -8.02
N THR A 81 8.94 -11.79 -7.61
CA THR A 81 10.08 -12.39 -6.92
C THR A 81 10.11 -12.05 -5.44
N GLN A 82 9.47 -10.94 -5.05
CA GLN A 82 9.35 -10.46 -3.68
C GLN A 82 8.01 -9.76 -3.46
N LEU A 83 7.53 -9.81 -2.23
CA LEU A 83 6.33 -9.15 -1.75
C LEU A 83 6.66 -8.32 -0.52
N GLN A 84 6.03 -7.17 -0.36
CA GLN A 84 6.03 -6.42 0.88
C GLN A 84 4.63 -6.50 1.48
N VAL A 85 4.51 -7.17 2.63
CA VAL A 85 3.25 -7.27 3.35
C VAL A 85 3.24 -6.22 4.44
N CYS A 86 2.28 -5.30 4.38
CA CYS A 86 2.17 -4.20 5.34
C CYS A 86 0.89 -4.31 6.16
N ASN A 87 0.93 -3.72 7.35
CA ASN A 87 -0.23 -3.45 8.18
C ASN A 87 -0.05 -2.05 8.78
N TYR A 88 -0.90 -1.10 8.39
CA TYR A 88 -0.80 0.27 8.86
C TYR A 88 -2.16 0.90 9.13
N MET A 89 -2.17 1.79 10.10
CA MET A 89 -3.29 2.63 10.45
C MET A 89 -3.04 4.03 9.91
N LEU A 90 -4.02 4.59 9.21
CA LEU A 90 -4.04 5.97 8.76
C LEU A 90 -5.19 6.67 9.46
N ALA A 91 -4.91 7.80 10.11
CA ALA A 91 -5.94 8.65 10.67
C ALA A 91 -5.88 10.04 10.05
N TRP A 92 -7.04 10.66 9.81
CA TRP A 92 -7.11 12.00 9.24
C TRP A 92 -8.45 12.68 9.52
N THR A 93 -8.43 14.01 9.57
CA THR A 93 -9.63 14.84 9.53
C THR A 93 -10.11 14.92 8.09
N GLU A 94 -11.36 14.52 7.84
CA GLU A 94 -11.90 14.45 6.48
C GLU A 94 -11.89 15.83 5.81
N GLY A 95 -11.23 15.91 4.65
CA GLY A 95 -11.04 17.14 3.88
C GLY A 95 -9.74 17.89 4.19
N ASP A 96 -9.03 17.56 5.27
CA ASP A 96 -7.75 18.16 5.64
C ASP A 96 -6.60 17.15 5.51
N TRP A 97 -5.90 17.22 4.38
CA TRP A 97 -4.76 16.35 4.09
C TRP A 97 -3.52 16.64 4.93
N SER A 98 -3.44 17.79 5.59
CA SER A 98 -2.31 18.11 6.47
C SER A 98 -2.40 17.37 7.81
N SER A 99 -3.60 16.91 8.17
CA SER A 99 -3.87 16.16 9.42
C SER A 99 -3.61 14.65 9.31
N VAL A 100 -3.04 14.18 8.20
CA VAL A 100 -2.81 12.75 8.00
C VAL A 100 -1.72 12.27 8.93
N GLU A 101 -2.07 11.32 9.78
CA GLU A 101 -1.16 10.56 10.63
C GLU A 101 -1.16 9.11 10.14
N ILE A 102 0.03 8.50 10.09
CA ILE A 102 0.18 7.12 9.61
C ILE A 102 1.24 6.38 10.43
N GLU A 103 0.86 5.20 10.92
CA GLU A 103 1.74 4.31 11.66
C GLU A 103 1.51 2.87 11.25
N GLY A 104 2.56 2.04 11.35
CA GLY A 104 2.46 0.63 10.98
C GLY A 104 3.79 -0.01 10.67
N THR A 105 3.70 -1.24 10.17
CA THR A 105 4.85 -2.10 9.89
C THR A 105 4.73 -2.73 8.51
N CYS A 106 5.88 -3.07 7.93
CA CYS A 106 5.98 -3.76 6.65
C CYS A 106 7.10 -4.80 6.71
N ASP A 107 6.84 -5.98 6.18
CA ASP A 107 7.83 -7.06 6.04
C ASP A 107 8.02 -7.43 4.57
N ILE A 108 9.27 -7.61 4.15
CA ILE A 108 9.58 -8.20 2.84
C ILE A 108 9.56 -9.73 2.96
N ARG A 109 8.87 -10.40 2.04
CA ARG A 109 8.70 -11.85 2.01
C ARG A 109 8.90 -12.37 0.58
N ALA A 110 9.39 -13.60 0.46
CA ALA A 110 9.32 -14.31 -0.81
C ALA A 110 7.84 -14.60 -1.14
N PRO A 111 7.42 -14.51 -2.42
CA PRO A 111 6.10 -14.91 -2.83
C PRO A 111 5.96 -16.41 -2.55
N ARG A 112 4.94 -16.77 -1.79
CA ARG A 112 4.53 -18.18 -1.71
C ARG A 112 3.96 -18.53 -3.07
N ILE A 113 4.79 -19.09 -3.94
CA ILE A 113 4.30 -19.78 -5.14
C ILE A 113 3.45 -20.91 -4.57
N ALA A 114 2.13 -20.72 -4.55
CA ALA A 114 1.24 -21.87 -4.51
C ALA A 114 1.50 -22.58 -5.84
N TYR A 115 2.46 -23.51 -5.84
CA TYR A 115 2.48 -24.55 -6.85
C TYR A 115 1.19 -25.31 -6.63
N SER A 116 0.11 -24.87 -7.28
CA SER A 116 -0.90 -25.79 -7.76
C SER A 116 -0.17 -26.66 -8.79
N HIS A 117 0.58 -27.65 -8.29
CA HIS A 117 0.70 -28.90 -9.00
C HIS A 117 -0.74 -29.35 -9.22
N LYS A 118 -1.34 -28.99 -10.36
CA LYS A 118 -2.23 -29.93 -11.02
C LYS A 118 -1.37 -31.16 -11.22
N ALA A 119 -1.50 -32.12 -10.30
CA ALA A 119 -1.03 -33.47 -10.54
C ALA A 119 -1.64 -33.87 -11.88
N GLY A 120 -0.79 -33.94 -12.90
CA GLY A 120 -1.16 -34.46 -14.19
C GLY A 120 -1.68 -35.88 -13.97
N SER A 121 -2.88 -36.11 -14.48
CA SER A 121 -3.42 -37.43 -14.71
C SER A 121 -2.41 -38.24 -15.52
N TYR A 122 -1.92 -39.33 -14.94
CA TYR A 122 -1.39 -40.50 -15.64
C TYR A 122 -2.15 -41.71 -15.13
#